data_AF-A0A2Z6ULQ3-F1
#
_entry.id   AF-A0A2Z6ULQ3-F1
#
_cell.length_a   1.000
_cell.length_b   1.000
_cell.length_c   1.000
_cell.angle_alpha   90.00
_cell.angle_beta   90.00
_cell.angle_gamma   90.00
#
_symmetry.space_group_name_H-M   'P 1'
#
loop_
_entity.id
_entity.type
_entity.pdbx_description
1 polymer ?
#
loop_
_entity_poly.entity_id
_entity_poly.type
_entity_poly.pdbx_seq_one_letter_code
_entity_poly.pdbx_strand_id
1 'polypeptide(L)'
;MHKTNRRAGITKSDDRYINSLQGENQYIEIFCNKFAAEFLLPNHVFSEIIKETIVNDKIISKISSDYKVSREVVLRKLLDNNFISQKEYTLKVNEWYSEQVGKSQDKNKKSGGDYYANQATYLGENYLKLVFNKYYQGKYDIERVADYLNIKKVAMVEQLEQYLLDKELF
;
A
#
# COMPACT_ATOMS: atom_id res chain seq x y z
N MET A 1 -4.22 16.56 16.04
CA MET A 1 -5.26 16.10 15.08
C MET A 1 -4.57 15.26 14.00
N HIS A 2 -4.35 13.96 14.26
CA HIS A 2 -3.49 13.10 13.43
C HIS A 2 -4.37 12.30 12.45
N LYS A 3 -4.23 12.56 11.14
CA LYS A 3 -4.99 11.87 10.08
C LYS A 3 -4.37 10.48 9.83
N THR A 4 -5.08 9.43 10.23
CA THR A 4 -4.65 8.03 10.09
C THR A 4 -4.76 7.54 8.64
N ASN A 5 -3.64 7.12 8.08
CA ASN A 5 -3.50 6.69 6.69
C ASN A 5 -3.83 5.18 6.57
N ARG A 6 -5.03 4.81 6.10
CA ARG A 6 -5.41 3.39 5.86
C ARG A 6 -4.60 2.81 4.70
N ARG A 7 -3.70 1.84 4.88
CA ARG A 7 -3.08 1.13 3.75
C ARG A 7 -3.68 -0.27 3.66
N ALA A 8 -4.69 -0.46 2.82
CA ALA A 8 -4.98 -1.80 2.33
C ALA A 8 -3.73 -2.32 1.61
N GLY A 9 -3.48 -3.63 1.67
CA GLY A 9 -2.39 -4.26 0.92
C GLY A 9 -2.40 -3.79 -0.54
N ILE A 10 -1.21 -3.69 -1.12
CA ILE A 10 -0.81 -2.94 -2.32
C ILE A 10 -0.45 -1.49 -1.97
N THR A 11 0.86 -1.27 -1.97
CA THR A 11 1.61 -0.03 -1.73
C THR A 11 0.87 1.20 -2.22
N LYS A 12 0.59 2.13 -1.30
CA LYS A 12 0.46 3.54 -1.69
C LYS A 12 1.80 3.95 -2.29
N SER A 13 1.80 4.69 -3.39
CA SER A 13 2.97 5.46 -3.83
C SER A 13 3.14 6.64 -2.86
N ASP A 14 3.40 6.33 -1.60
CA ASP A 14 3.63 7.32 -0.58
C ASP A 14 5.13 7.60 -0.60
N ASP A 15 5.51 8.58 -1.41
CA ASP A 15 6.89 9.02 -1.53
C ASP A 15 7.49 9.36 -0.15
N ARG A 16 6.68 9.65 0.88
CA ARG A 16 7.14 9.85 2.26
C ARG A 16 7.84 8.62 2.85
N TYR A 17 7.44 7.40 2.49
CA TYR A 17 8.14 6.19 2.93
C TYR A 17 9.49 6.06 2.24
N ILE A 18 9.53 6.25 0.91
CA ILE A 18 10.77 6.25 0.14
C ILE A 18 11.74 7.31 0.67
N ASN A 19 11.21 8.50 0.98
CA ASN A 19 11.99 9.63 1.50
C ASN A 19 12.41 9.48 2.97
N SER A 20 11.82 8.55 3.73
CA SER A 20 12.27 8.24 5.09
C SER A 20 13.36 7.16 5.12
N LEU A 21 13.56 6.43 4.02
CA LEU A 21 14.67 5.49 3.85
C LEU A 21 15.96 6.24 3.51
N GLN A 22 17.10 5.63 3.83
CA GLN A 22 18.43 6.17 3.55
C GLN A 22 19.33 5.11 2.93
N GLY A 23 20.28 5.56 2.09
CA GLY A 23 21.30 4.72 1.48
C GLY A 23 20.73 3.58 0.63
N GLU A 24 21.26 2.38 0.82
CA GLU A 24 20.93 1.19 0.02
C GLU A 24 19.45 0.80 0.10
N ASN A 25 18.80 0.97 1.26
CA ASN A 25 17.38 0.60 1.41
C ASN A 25 16.46 1.44 0.52
N GLN A 26 16.77 2.74 0.36
CA GLN A 26 16.00 3.62 -0.52
C GLN A 26 16.15 3.18 -1.98
N TYR A 27 17.37 2.84 -2.38
CA TYR A 27 17.66 2.34 -3.73
C TYR A 27 16.92 1.03 -4.03
N ILE A 28 16.99 0.06 -3.11
CA ILE A 28 16.31 -1.23 -3.24
C ILE A 28 14.80 -1.03 -3.37
N GLU A 29 14.19 -0.21 -2.54
CA GLU A 29 12.75 0.03 -2.57
C GLU A 29 12.30 0.70 -3.89
N ILE A 30 13.06 1.69 -4.39
CA ILE A 30 12.79 2.30 -5.70
C ILE A 30 12.89 1.26 -6.81
N PHE A 31 13.92 0.41 -6.77
CA PHE A 31 14.11 -0.67 -7.74
C PHE A 31 12.95 -1.68 -7.69
N CYS A 32 12.57 -2.15 -6.50
CA CYS A 32 11.47 -3.09 -6.31
C CYS A 32 10.15 -2.52 -6.83
N ASN A 33 9.84 -1.25 -6.54
CA ASN A 33 8.63 -0.60 -7.04
C ASN A 33 8.63 -0.50 -8.56
N LYS A 34 9.76 -0.13 -9.17
CA LYS A 34 9.91 -0.10 -10.63
C LYS A 34 9.74 -1.48 -11.26
N PHE A 35 10.38 -2.50 -10.67
CA PHE A 35 10.28 -3.89 -11.13
C PHE A 35 8.84 -4.39 -11.03
N ALA A 36 8.18 -4.21 -9.89
CA ALA A 36 6.80 -4.64 -9.68
C ALA A 36 5.84 -3.95 -10.67
N ALA A 37 6.01 -2.64 -10.91
CA ALA A 37 5.18 -1.92 -11.87
C ALA A 37 5.35 -2.43 -13.31
N GLU A 38 6.57 -2.76 -13.73
CA GLU A 38 6.83 -3.35 -15.04
C GLU A 38 6.35 -4.80 -15.15
N PHE A 39 6.48 -5.58 -14.08
CA PHE A 39 6.02 -6.96 -14.04
C PHE A 39 4.49 -7.05 -14.10
N LEU A 40 3.78 -6.22 -13.34
CA LEU A 40 2.31 -6.22 -13.26
C LEU A 40 1.63 -5.61 -14.49
N LEU A 41 2.24 -4.58 -15.08
CA LEU A 41 1.70 -3.89 -16.27
C LEU A 41 2.87 -3.49 -17.17
N PRO A 42 3.34 -4.40 -18.05
CA PRO A 42 4.50 -4.14 -18.91
C PRO A 42 4.30 -2.93 -19.83
N ASN A 43 5.35 -2.14 -20.03
CA ASN A 43 5.26 -0.91 -20.82
C ASN A 43 4.87 -1.16 -22.28
N HIS A 44 5.30 -2.27 -22.89
CA HIS A 44 4.92 -2.59 -24.27
C HIS A 44 3.42 -2.85 -24.40
N VAL A 45 2.85 -3.66 -23.49
CA VAL A 45 1.41 -3.93 -23.42
C VAL A 45 0.61 -2.66 -23.12
N PHE A 46 1.06 -1.88 -22.13
CA PHE A 46 0.41 -0.62 -21.77
C PHE A 46 0.38 0.36 -22.95
N SER A 47 1.49 0.49 -23.68
CA SER A 47 1.60 1.38 -24.84
C SER A 47 0.65 0.98 -25.97
N GLU A 48 0.43 -0.31 -26.20
CA GLU A 48 -0.53 -0.80 -27.19
C GLU A 48 -1.96 -0.44 -26.80
N ILE A 49 -2.35 -0.66 -25.54
CA ILE A 49 -3.70 -0.33 -25.04
C ILE A 49 -3.99 1.17 -25.17
N ILE A 50 -3.03 2.03 -24.83
CA ILE A 50 -3.23 3.48 -24.82
C ILE A 50 -3.24 4.08 -26.23
N LYS A 51 -2.47 3.53 -27.19
CA LYS A 51 -2.48 4.02 -28.58
C LYS A 51 -3.86 4.00 -29.21
N GLU A 52 -4.69 3.03 -28.85
CA GLU A 52 -6.02 2.82 -29.42
C GLU A 52 -7.14 3.49 -28.62
N THR A 53 -6.81 4.20 -27.52
CA THR A 53 -7.82 4.65 -26.56
C THR A 53 -7.65 6.10 -26.10
N ILE A 54 -8.77 6.82 -26.00
CA ILE A 54 -8.82 8.13 -25.35
C ILE A 54 -8.70 7.95 -23.83
N VAL A 55 -7.65 8.53 -23.23
CA VAL A 55 -7.39 8.47 -21.78
C VAL A 55 -8.51 9.16 -20.99
N ASN A 56 -9.15 8.41 -20.10
CA ASN A 56 -10.18 8.88 -19.17
C ASN A 56 -10.32 7.91 -17.98
N ASP A 57 -11.11 8.28 -16.98
CA ASP A 57 -11.28 7.48 -15.76
C ASP A 57 -11.89 6.09 -16.01
N LYS A 58 -12.68 5.92 -17.09
CA LYS A 58 -13.26 4.62 -17.45
C LYS A 58 -12.18 3.65 -17.95
N ILE A 59 -11.30 4.10 -18.85
CA ILE A 59 -10.21 3.24 -19.33
C ILE A 59 -9.20 2.95 -18.22
N ILE A 60 -8.91 3.93 -17.36
CA ILE A 60 -8.05 3.72 -16.19
C ILE A 60 -8.62 2.63 -15.28
N SER A 61 -9.92 2.70 -14.99
CA SER A 61 -10.61 1.71 -14.16
C SER A 61 -10.65 0.33 -14.81
N LYS A 62 -10.83 0.28 -16.14
CA LYS A 62 -10.78 -0.97 -16.92
C LYS A 62 -9.40 -1.62 -16.84
N ILE A 63 -8.32 -0.89 -17.14
CA ILE A 63 -6.95 -1.40 -17.07
C ILE A 63 -6.63 -1.88 -15.64
N SER A 64 -6.99 -1.09 -14.63
CA SER A 64 -6.83 -1.47 -13.23
C SER A 64 -7.52 -2.79 -12.90
N SER A 65 -8.74 -3.00 -13.39
CA SER A 65 -9.49 -4.24 -13.20
C SER A 65 -8.90 -5.43 -13.95
N ASP A 66 -8.46 -5.22 -15.19
CA ASP A 66 -7.96 -6.28 -16.08
C ASP A 66 -6.59 -6.79 -15.60
N TYR A 67 -5.70 -5.88 -15.16
CA TYR A 67 -4.35 -6.19 -14.69
C TYR A 67 -4.23 -6.34 -13.17
N LYS A 68 -5.35 -6.22 -12.43
CA LYS A 68 -5.40 -6.35 -10.96
C LYS A 68 -4.43 -5.41 -10.23
N VAL A 69 -4.22 -4.22 -10.77
CA VAL A 69 -3.42 -3.14 -10.18
C VAL A 69 -4.33 -2.00 -9.70
N SER A 70 -3.82 -1.08 -8.89
CA SER A 70 -4.60 0.09 -8.48
C SER A 70 -4.79 1.09 -9.63
N ARG A 71 -5.84 1.92 -9.57
CA ARG A 71 -6.03 3.05 -10.51
C ARG A 71 -4.83 4.00 -10.50
N GLU A 72 -4.18 4.15 -9.35
CA GLU A 72 -2.99 5.00 -9.20
C GLU A 72 -1.76 4.42 -9.93
N VAL A 73 -1.59 3.09 -9.96
CA VAL A 73 -0.52 2.45 -10.75
C VAL A 73 -0.71 2.72 -12.24
N VAL A 74 -1.95 2.63 -12.74
CA VAL A 74 -2.28 2.97 -14.14
C VAL A 74 -2.01 4.45 -14.41
N LEU A 75 -2.39 5.34 -13.48
CA LEU A 75 -2.15 6.77 -13.59
C LEU A 75 -0.64 7.10 -13.56
N ARG A 76 0.16 6.39 -12.77
CA ARG A 76 1.62 6.51 -12.77
C ARG A 76 2.21 6.06 -14.11
N LYS A 77 1.71 4.96 -14.70
CA LYS A 77 2.13 4.53 -16.04
C LYS A 77 1.80 5.56 -17.12
N LEU A 78 0.66 6.25 -17.02
CA LEU A 78 0.34 7.38 -17.91
C LEU A 78 1.37 8.52 -17.77
N LEU A 79 1.74 8.85 -16.54
CA LEU A 79 2.75 9.89 -16.26
C LEU A 79 4.14 9.47 -16.78
N ASP A 80 4.59 8.26 -16.46
CA ASP A 80 5.91 7.74 -16.83
C ASP A 80 6.09 7.65 -18.36
N ASN A 81 4.99 7.47 -19.10
CA ASN A 81 4.96 7.46 -20.57
C ASN A 81 4.57 8.81 -21.18
N ASN A 82 4.55 9.89 -20.41
CA ASN A 82 4.25 11.27 -20.84
C ASN A 82 2.86 11.50 -21.46
N PHE A 83 1.87 10.65 -21.13
CA PHE A 83 0.48 10.86 -21.55
C PHE A 83 -0.27 11.90 -20.71
N ILE A 84 0.21 12.15 -19.49
CA ILE A 84 -0.32 13.18 -18.59
C ILE A 84 0.84 13.95 -17.95
N SER A 85 0.58 15.18 -17.53
CA SER A 85 1.52 15.97 -16.75
C SER A 85 1.54 15.56 -15.27
N GLN A 86 2.62 15.90 -14.56
CA GLN A 86 2.71 15.76 -13.10
C GLN A 86 1.57 16.50 -12.38
N LYS A 87 1.09 17.62 -12.95
CA LYS A 87 -0.04 18.39 -12.40
C LYS A 87 -1.34 17.59 -12.48
N GLU A 88 -1.63 16.99 -13.62
CA GLU A 88 -2.82 16.14 -13.82
C GLU A 88 -2.78 14.91 -12.93
N TYR A 89 -1.63 14.25 -12.82
CA TYR A 89 -1.40 13.15 -11.89
C TYR A 89 -1.78 13.55 -10.45
N THR A 90 -1.21 14.66 -9.97
CA THR A 90 -1.42 15.13 -8.59
C THR A 90 -2.88 15.49 -8.33
N LEU A 91 -3.54 16.15 -9.29
CA LEU A 91 -4.96 16.49 -9.18
C LEU A 91 -5.84 15.23 -9.09
N LYS A 92 -5.62 14.24 -9.96
CA LYS A 92 -6.41 13.01 -9.99
C LYS A 92 -6.21 12.12 -8.76
N VAL A 93 -4.98 12.01 -8.27
CA VAL A 93 -4.70 11.29 -7.00
C VAL A 93 -5.45 11.94 -5.84
N ASN A 94 -5.43 13.27 -5.74
CA ASN A 94 -6.14 14.00 -4.69
C ASN A 94 -7.67 13.83 -4.80
N GLU A 95 -8.21 13.90 -6.01
CA GLU A 95 -9.64 13.66 -6.29
C GLU A 95 -10.06 12.28 -5.78
N TRP A 96 -9.41 11.20 -6.23
CA TRP A 96 -9.76 9.84 -5.81
C TRP A 96 -9.51 9.59 -4.32
N TYR A 97 -8.53 10.25 -3.72
CA TYR A 97 -8.33 10.18 -2.28
C TYR A 97 -9.53 10.75 -1.51
N SER A 98 -10.05 11.89 -1.95
CA SER A 98 -11.21 12.54 -1.33
C SER A 98 -12.48 11.68 -1.43
N GLU A 99 -12.70 11.02 -2.57
CA GLU A 99 -13.82 10.09 -2.79
C GLU A 99 -13.78 8.88 -1.84
N GLN A 100 -12.59 8.32 -1.59
CA GLN A 100 -12.42 7.15 -0.73
C GLN A 100 -12.64 7.47 0.75
N VAL A 101 -12.26 8.67 1.19
CA VAL A 101 -12.51 9.13 2.57
C VAL A 101 -14.02 9.25 2.82
N GLY A 102 -14.79 9.76 1.86
CA GLY A 102 -16.25 9.86 1.96
C GLY A 102 -16.95 8.49 2.08
N LYS A 103 -16.56 7.51 1.24
CA LYS A 103 -17.19 6.16 1.22
C LYS A 103 -16.87 5.29 2.45
N SER A 104 -15.85 5.64 3.21
CA SER A 104 -15.37 4.81 4.31
C SER A 104 -16.06 5.07 5.65
N GLN A 105 -17.01 6.01 5.72
CA GLN A 105 -17.84 6.24 6.91
C GLN A 105 -19.09 5.33 6.95
N ASP A 106 -19.54 4.80 5.81
CA ASP A 106 -20.81 4.05 5.72
C ASP A 106 -20.71 2.53 5.99
N LYS A 107 -19.50 1.96 6.10
CA LYS A 107 -19.30 0.49 6.13
C LYS A 107 -19.15 -0.15 7.51
N ASN A 108 -19.47 0.53 8.61
CA ASN A 108 -19.28 0.02 9.99
C ASN A 108 -20.32 -1.04 10.45
N LYS A 109 -20.86 -1.87 9.56
CA LYS A 109 -21.77 -2.98 9.94
C LYS A 109 -21.42 -4.26 9.18
N LYS A 110 -20.67 -5.18 9.82
CA LYS A 110 -20.94 -6.63 9.86
C LYS A 110 -19.87 -7.44 10.63
N SER A 111 -20.39 -8.26 11.56
CA SER A 111 -19.94 -9.56 12.13
C SER A 111 -18.44 -9.80 12.38
N GLY A 112 -18.09 -9.98 13.66
CA GLY A 112 -16.73 -10.12 14.17
C GLY A 112 -16.15 -11.54 14.08
N GLY A 113 -14.96 -11.63 13.48
CA GLY A 113 -13.98 -12.67 13.77
C GLY A 113 -12.95 -12.17 14.78
N ASP A 114 -12.13 -13.06 15.33
CA ASP A 114 -10.98 -12.68 16.16
C ASP A 114 -10.03 -11.83 15.31
N TYR A 115 -9.95 -10.54 15.65
CA TYR A 115 -9.15 -9.58 14.92
C TYR A 115 -7.68 -10.00 14.88
N TYR A 116 -7.13 -10.50 15.99
CA TYR A 116 -5.71 -10.87 16.09
C TYR A 116 -5.40 -12.15 15.35
N ALA A 117 -6.28 -13.16 15.42
CA ALA A 117 -6.15 -14.37 14.62
C ALA A 117 -6.18 -14.08 13.11
N ASN A 118 -7.10 -13.20 12.67
CA ASN A 118 -7.19 -12.78 11.28
C ASN A 118 -5.97 -11.97 10.85
N GLN A 119 -5.45 -11.09 11.70
CA GLN A 119 -4.21 -10.35 11.43
C GLN A 119 -3.00 -11.28 11.32
N ALA A 120 -2.85 -12.23 12.24
CA ALA A 120 -1.76 -13.19 12.21
C ALA A 120 -1.76 -14.04 10.93
N THR A 121 -2.94 -14.52 10.54
CA THR A 121 -3.13 -15.29 9.30
C THR A 121 -2.85 -14.44 8.06
N TYR A 122 -3.34 -13.20 8.01
CA TYR A 122 -3.19 -12.32 6.86
C TYR A 122 -1.75 -11.86 6.63
N LEU A 123 -1.04 -11.52 7.71
CA LEU A 123 0.34 -11.03 7.66
C LEU A 123 1.35 -12.17 7.48
N GLY A 124 1.04 -13.34 8.03
CA GLY A 124 1.91 -14.50 8.02
C GLY A 124 3.00 -14.44 9.09
N GLU A 125 3.32 -15.60 9.67
CA GLU A 125 4.24 -15.73 10.81
C GLU A 125 5.65 -15.22 10.50
N ASN A 126 6.21 -15.56 9.33
CA ASN A 126 7.56 -15.14 8.95
C ASN A 126 7.71 -13.61 8.86
N TYR A 127 6.68 -12.93 8.33
CA TYR A 127 6.68 -11.48 8.24
C TYR A 127 6.57 -10.83 9.63
N LEU A 128 5.67 -11.34 10.47
CA LEU A 128 5.54 -10.91 11.86
C LEU A 128 6.86 -11.08 12.63
N LYS A 129 7.48 -12.27 12.56
CA LYS A 129 8.81 -12.55 13.12
C LYS A 129 9.85 -11.57 12.63
N LEU A 130 9.89 -11.28 11.33
CA LEU A 130 10.83 -10.33 10.77
C LEU A 130 10.65 -8.93 11.37
N VAL A 131 9.41 -8.42 11.41
CA VAL A 131 9.12 -7.06 11.90
C VAL A 131 9.42 -6.94 13.40
N PHE A 132 8.94 -7.87 14.22
CA PHE A 132 9.18 -7.85 15.67
C PHE A 132 10.65 -8.10 16.02
N ASN A 133 11.38 -8.93 15.28
CA ASN A 133 12.83 -9.06 15.48
C ASN A 133 13.58 -7.73 15.25
N LYS A 134 13.16 -6.92 14.28
CA LYS A 134 13.76 -5.58 14.08
C LYS A 134 13.40 -4.62 15.21
N TYR A 135 12.20 -4.73 15.77
CA TYR A 135 11.78 -4.00 16.96
C TYR A 135 12.64 -4.36 18.17
N TYR A 136 12.78 -5.65 18.50
CA TYR A 136 13.60 -6.10 19.63
C TYR A 136 15.10 -5.79 19.48
N GLN A 137 15.59 -5.68 18.23
CA GLN A 137 16.95 -5.21 17.94
C GLN A 137 17.11 -3.69 18.06
N GLY A 138 16.07 -2.94 18.43
CA GLY A 138 16.06 -1.48 18.49
C GLY A 138 16.17 -0.80 17.13
N LYS A 139 15.95 -1.52 16.02
CA LYS A 139 16.04 -0.97 14.66
C LYS A 139 14.75 -0.27 14.23
N TYR A 140 13.61 -0.69 14.76
CA TYR A 140 12.29 -0.05 14.59
C TYR A 140 11.77 0.40 15.95
N ASP A 141 11.11 1.56 15.99
CA ASP A 141 10.26 1.96 17.11
C ASP A 141 8.85 1.36 16.94
N ILE A 142 8.02 1.48 17.97
CA ILE A 142 6.69 0.85 17.99
C ILE A 142 5.74 1.48 16.98
N GLU A 143 5.92 2.77 16.67
CA GLU A 143 5.22 3.48 15.60
C GLU A 143 5.54 2.89 14.24
N ARG A 144 6.82 2.61 13.96
CA ARG A 144 7.25 1.99 12.71
C ARG A 144 6.80 0.54 12.60
N VAL A 145 6.73 -0.20 13.71
CA VAL A 145 6.08 -1.52 13.74
C VAL A 145 4.61 -1.39 13.39
N ALA A 146 3.89 -0.45 14.00
CA ALA A 146 2.48 -0.19 13.70
C ALA A 146 2.26 0.11 12.21
N ASP A 147 3.16 0.88 11.61
CA ASP A 147 3.15 1.15 10.16
C ASP A 147 3.39 -0.11 9.32
N TYR A 148 4.39 -0.93 9.65
CA TYR A 148 4.67 -2.18 8.92
C TYR A 148 3.56 -3.22 9.05
N LEU A 149 2.91 -3.29 10.21
CA LEU A 149 1.77 -4.19 10.45
C LEU A 149 0.44 -3.60 10.00
N ASN A 150 0.43 -2.33 9.56
CA ASN A 150 -0.77 -1.58 9.19
C ASN A 150 -1.82 -1.52 10.33
N ILE A 151 -1.35 -1.38 11.56
CA ILE A 151 -2.16 -1.27 12.76
C ILE A 151 -2.20 0.19 13.21
N LYS A 152 -3.41 0.75 13.34
CA LYS A 152 -3.58 2.20 13.58
C LYS A 152 -3.23 2.67 14.99
N LYS A 153 -3.28 1.77 15.96
CA LYS A 153 -3.10 2.08 17.37
C LYS A 153 -1.95 1.24 17.89
N VAL A 154 -0.93 1.88 18.45
CA VAL A 154 0.20 1.19 19.07
C VAL A 154 -0.26 0.13 20.08
N ALA A 155 -1.26 0.43 20.91
CA ALA A 155 -1.84 -0.54 21.84
C ALA A 155 -2.39 -1.82 21.18
N MET A 156 -2.80 -1.76 19.90
CA MET A 156 -3.23 -2.96 19.17
C MET A 156 -2.06 -3.78 18.62
N VAL A 157 -0.88 -3.15 18.44
CA VAL A 157 0.37 -3.85 18.13
C VAL A 157 0.80 -4.68 19.34
N GLU A 158 0.79 -4.07 20.53
CA GLU A 158 1.12 -4.75 21.79
C GLU A 158 0.18 -5.93 22.06
N GLN A 159 -1.12 -5.77 21.78
CA GLN A 159 -2.10 -6.86 21.93
C GLN A 159 -1.89 -7.97 20.90
N LEU A 160 -1.48 -7.63 19.67
CA LEU A 160 -1.11 -8.64 18.67
C LEU A 160 0.15 -9.39 19.08
N GLU A 161 1.16 -8.69 19.59
CA GLU A 161 2.39 -9.27 20.12
C GLU A 161 2.08 -10.27 21.25
N GLN A 162 1.28 -9.84 22.24
CA GLN A 162 0.88 -10.71 23.34
C GLN A 162 0.12 -11.94 22.85
N TYR A 163 -0.83 -11.76 21.92
CA TYR A 163 -1.57 -12.87 21.31
C TYR A 163 -0.65 -13.90 20.65
N LEU A 164 0.37 -13.44 19.93
CA LEU A 164 1.33 -14.31 19.25
C LEU A 164 2.24 -15.04 20.24
N LEU A 165 2.67 -14.38 21.32
CA LEU A 165 3.43 -15.00 22.41
C LEU A 165 2.62 -16.08 23.13
N ASP A 166 1.35 -15.80 23.45
CA ASP A 166 0.44 -16.73 24.13
C ASP A 166 0.14 -17.99 23.28
N LYS A 167 0.33 -17.90 21.96
CA LYS A 167 0.09 -18.98 21.01
C LYS A 167 1.38 -19.68 20.55
N GLU A 168 2.53 -19.32 21.10
CA GLU A 168 3.85 -19.83 20.67
C GLU A 168 4.07 -19.67 19.16
N LEU A 169 3.51 -18.61 18.58
CA LEU A 169 3.73 -18.21 17.17
C LEU A 169 4.99 -17.36 17.02
N PHE A 170 5.77 -17.23 18.09
CA PHE A 170 7.09 -16.63 18.16
C PHE A 170 8.13 -17.67 18.60
#